data_AF-A0A2V5XS29-F1
#
_entry.id   AF-A0A2V5XS29-F1
#
_cell.length_a   1.000
_cell.length_b   1.000
_cell.length_c   1.000
_cell.angle_alpha   90.00
_cell.angle_beta   90.00
_cell.angle_gamma   90.00
#
_symmetry.space_group_name_H-M   'P 1'
#
loop_
_entity.id
_entity.type
_entity.pdbx_description
1 polymer ?
#
loop_
_entity_poly.entity_id
_entity_poly.type
_entity_poly.pdbx_seq_one_letter_code
_entity_poly.pdbx_strand_id
1 'polypeptide(L)'
;RYVAGDEVPLEELRHIWRDTTKVASWESPIYGQWLAAIRKVNQAPPPSRRLRVLAGDTAIDWNSVRTHADWAALGDNNASFAEVILNEVLRKKHRALVVLGVNHVLKSGARNGDPDTTIRVESRYPGSTYVVLLDNQGLLHPAVRELVRFHGLSENVPVLCELAGTRLGDAAEGDTGPLSKKADALLYLGSPETLTLAFPPGGSLEPAYLKELDRRSMIEWGELRAGKFLGAAAQ
;
A
#
# COMPACT_ATOMS: atom_id res chain seq x y z
N ARG A 1 14.38 6.90 -13.77
CA ARG A 1 14.70 6.35 -15.10
C ARG A 1 13.43 5.83 -15.77
N TYR A 2 12.90 4.67 -15.35
CA TYR A 2 11.70 4.07 -15.97
C TYR A 2 10.49 5.02 -16.07
N VAL A 3 10.01 5.61 -14.97
CA VAL A 3 8.84 6.50 -15.04
C VAL A 3 9.09 7.82 -15.78
N ALA A 4 10.35 8.16 -16.07
CA ALA A 4 10.71 9.38 -16.78
C ALA A 4 10.74 9.22 -18.32
N GLY A 5 10.59 8.00 -18.84
CA GLY A 5 10.60 7.71 -20.27
C GLY A 5 11.75 6.80 -20.73
N ASP A 6 12.75 6.55 -19.88
CA ASP A 6 13.89 5.70 -20.23
C ASP A 6 13.49 4.22 -20.31
N GLU A 7 14.02 3.49 -21.26
CA GLU A 7 13.93 2.03 -21.26
C GLU A 7 14.74 1.47 -20.09
N VAL A 8 14.11 0.60 -19.29
CA VAL A 8 14.73 -0.09 -18.16
C VAL A 8 14.37 -1.56 -18.30
N PRO A 9 15.34 -2.49 -18.36
CA PRO A 9 15.07 -3.91 -18.44
C PRO A 9 14.14 -4.36 -17.31
N LEU A 10 13.23 -5.29 -17.59
CA LEU A 10 12.27 -5.77 -16.60
C LEU A 10 12.97 -6.33 -15.35
N GLU A 11 14.12 -6.98 -15.52
CA GLU A 11 14.92 -7.48 -14.40
C GLU A 11 15.34 -6.38 -13.44
N GLU A 12 15.84 -5.26 -13.97
CA GLU A 12 16.20 -4.07 -13.18
C GLU A 12 14.95 -3.44 -12.55
N LEU A 13 13.84 -3.38 -13.30
CA LEU A 13 12.59 -2.77 -12.85
C LEU A 13 11.96 -3.52 -11.68
N ARG A 14 12.01 -4.85 -11.68
CA ARG A 14 11.41 -5.71 -10.64
C ARG A 14 11.99 -5.44 -9.25
N HIS A 15 13.23 -4.97 -9.15
CA HIS A 15 13.83 -4.60 -7.86
C HIS A 15 12.99 -3.57 -7.09
N ILE A 16 12.22 -2.72 -7.77
CA ILE A 16 11.32 -1.72 -7.12
C ILE A 16 10.32 -2.37 -6.17
N TRP A 17 9.78 -3.54 -6.51
CA TRP A 17 8.78 -4.24 -5.68
C TRP A 17 9.32 -5.51 -5.02
N ARG A 18 10.48 -6.01 -5.46
CA ARG A 18 11.13 -7.19 -4.88
C ARG A 18 12.09 -6.86 -3.74
N ASP A 19 12.72 -5.69 -3.74
CA ASP A 19 13.65 -5.28 -2.68
C ASP A 19 12.95 -4.35 -1.69
N THR A 20 11.93 -4.90 -1.04
CA THR A 20 11.18 -4.29 0.05
C THR A 20 11.37 -5.11 1.32
N THR A 21 11.15 -4.50 2.48
CA THR A 21 11.25 -5.18 3.79
C THR A 21 10.17 -6.22 4.02
N LYS A 22 9.11 -6.24 3.19
CA LYS A 22 7.97 -7.14 3.30
C LYS A 22 7.97 -8.18 2.20
N VAL A 23 8.13 -9.45 2.59
CA VAL A 23 8.26 -10.55 1.64
C VAL A 23 6.97 -10.76 0.85
N ALA A 24 7.11 -10.92 -0.47
CA ALA A 24 6.04 -11.22 -1.44
C ALA A 24 4.85 -10.24 -1.48
N SER A 25 4.90 -9.11 -0.77
CA SER A 25 3.74 -8.21 -0.59
C SER A 25 3.36 -7.43 -1.86
N TRP A 26 4.28 -7.33 -2.82
CA TRP A 26 4.15 -6.47 -4.00
C TRP A 26 4.24 -7.25 -5.33
N GLU A 27 4.02 -8.56 -5.33
CA GLU A 27 4.06 -9.40 -6.55
C GLU A 27 2.77 -9.34 -7.39
N SER A 28 1.72 -8.69 -6.88
CA SER A 28 0.52 -8.47 -7.68
C SER A 28 0.86 -7.68 -8.96
N PRO A 29 0.35 -8.08 -10.14
CA PRO A 29 0.66 -7.41 -11.40
C PRO A 29 0.19 -5.95 -11.42
N ILE A 30 -0.70 -5.55 -10.51
CA ILE A 30 -1.22 -4.19 -10.41
C ILE A 30 -0.09 -3.16 -10.21
N TYR A 31 1.00 -3.51 -9.51
CA TYR A 31 2.07 -2.55 -9.23
C TYR A 31 2.92 -2.27 -10.47
N GLY A 32 3.25 -3.31 -11.24
CA GLY A 32 3.90 -3.14 -12.54
C GLY A 32 3.01 -2.38 -13.53
N GLN A 33 1.71 -2.71 -13.58
CA GLN A 33 0.73 -2.00 -14.41
C GLN A 33 0.60 -0.53 -14.01
N TRP A 34 0.61 -0.23 -12.71
CA TRP A 34 0.53 1.13 -12.20
C TRP A 34 1.76 1.96 -12.60
N LEU A 35 2.97 1.40 -12.46
CA LEU A 35 4.19 2.05 -12.93
C LEU A 35 4.17 2.29 -14.45
N ALA A 36 3.67 1.33 -15.23
CA ALA A 36 3.51 1.48 -16.68
C ALA A 36 2.50 2.58 -17.03
N ALA A 37 1.39 2.68 -16.29
CA ALA A 37 0.40 3.74 -16.45
C ALA A 37 1.01 5.12 -16.14
N ILE A 38 1.78 5.24 -15.05
CA ILE A 38 2.50 6.47 -14.70
C ILE A 38 3.51 6.84 -15.80
N ARG A 39 4.29 5.87 -16.31
CA ARG A 39 5.22 6.07 -17.43
C ARG A 39 4.48 6.63 -18.65
N LYS A 40 3.33 6.06 -19.02
CA LYS A 40 2.51 6.53 -20.14
C LYS A 40 2.04 7.97 -19.94
N VAL A 41 1.54 8.32 -18.75
CA VAL A 41 1.15 9.70 -18.42
C VAL A 41 2.34 10.66 -18.53
N ASN A 42 3.51 10.24 -18.09
CA ASN A 42 4.73 11.05 -18.10
C ASN A 42 5.34 11.30 -19.49
N GLN A 43 4.89 10.61 -20.54
CA GLN A 43 5.35 10.85 -21.91
C GLN A 43 4.82 12.15 -22.51
N ALA A 44 3.63 12.61 -22.10
CA ALA A 44 3.00 13.79 -22.67
C ALA A 44 3.52 15.14 -22.10
N PRO A 45 3.69 15.34 -20.78
CA PRO A 45 4.05 16.64 -20.23
C PRO A 45 5.58 16.92 -20.26
N PRO A 46 5.97 18.22 -20.18
CA PRO A 46 7.37 18.60 -20.00
C PRO A 46 7.92 18.07 -18.66
N PRO A 47 9.25 17.89 -18.51
CA PRO A 47 9.86 17.29 -17.33
C PRO A 47 9.39 17.86 -15.98
N SER A 48 9.13 19.17 -15.91
CA SER A 48 8.66 19.87 -14.69
C SER A 48 7.24 19.51 -14.26
N ARG A 49 6.44 18.87 -15.14
CA ARG A 49 5.05 18.47 -14.88
C ARG A 49 4.87 16.94 -14.87
N ARG A 50 5.96 16.17 -14.94
CA ARG A 50 5.91 14.71 -14.84
C ARG A 50 5.69 14.28 -13.39
N LEU A 51 4.92 13.21 -13.22
CA LEU A 51 4.74 12.51 -11.96
C LEU A 51 6.07 11.90 -11.51
N ARG A 52 6.37 12.05 -10.22
CA ARG A 52 7.48 11.36 -9.55
C ARG A 52 6.91 10.18 -8.79
N VAL A 53 7.67 9.08 -8.75
CA VAL A 53 7.39 7.93 -7.89
C VAL A 53 8.51 7.82 -6.88
N LEU A 54 8.15 7.71 -5.61
CA LEU A 54 9.07 7.62 -4.47
C LEU A 54 8.83 6.27 -3.79
N ALA A 55 9.90 5.49 -3.61
CA ALA A 55 9.86 4.34 -2.72
C ALA A 55 10.01 4.82 -1.28
N GLY A 56 9.08 4.44 -0.41
CA GLY A 56 9.08 4.88 0.99
C GLY A 56 9.71 3.89 1.96
N ASP A 57 9.78 2.61 1.59
CA ASP A 57 10.20 1.54 2.50
C ASP A 57 11.69 1.63 2.84
N THR A 58 12.07 1.02 3.97
CA THR A 58 13.48 0.97 4.36
C THR A 58 14.28 0.25 3.27
N ALA A 59 15.36 0.87 2.79
CA ALA A 59 16.23 0.27 1.80
C ALA A 59 16.81 -1.05 2.34
N ILE A 60 16.76 -2.11 1.53
CA ILE A 60 17.16 -3.45 1.92
C ILE A 60 17.98 -4.10 0.83
N ASP A 61 19.11 -4.69 1.20
CA ASP A 61 19.86 -5.62 0.37
C ASP A 61 19.63 -7.04 0.89
N TRP A 62 18.79 -7.80 0.20
CA TRP A 62 18.49 -9.16 0.60
C TRP A 62 19.70 -10.10 0.54
N ASN A 63 20.79 -9.74 -0.16
CA ASN A 63 22.02 -10.53 -0.17
C ASN A 63 22.81 -10.42 1.14
N SER A 64 22.65 -9.33 1.89
CA SER A 64 23.29 -9.16 3.20
C SER A 64 22.45 -9.70 4.35
N VAL A 65 21.13 -9.84 4.18
CA VAL A 65 20.22 -10.34 5.21
C VAL A 65 20.27 -11.87 5.25
N ARG A 66 20.82 -12.46 6.33
CA ARG A 66 21.00 -13.92 6.46
C ARG A 66 20.16 -14.53 7.57
N THR A 67 19.79 -13.74 8.57
CA THR A 67 19.08 -14.17 9.77
C THR A 67 17.90 -13.26 10.07
N HIS A 68 16.98 -13.73 10.94
CA HIS A 68 15.90 -12.89 11.46
C HIS A 68 16.44 -11.65 12.17
N ALA A 69 17.58 -11.76 12.86
CA ALA A 69 18.21 -10.62 13.53
C ALA A 69 18.68 -9.56 12.54
N ASP A 70 19.23 -9.95 11.39
CA ASP A 70 19.63 -9.00 10.34
C ASP A 70 18.41 -8.24 9.78
N TRP A 71 17.30 -8.95 9.57
CA TRP A 71 16.05 -8.34 9.10
C TRP A 71 15.44 -7.42 10.17
N ALA A 72 15.39 -7.87 11.43
CA ALA A 72 14.85 -7.09 12.54
C ALA A 72 15.68 -5.82 12.82
N ALA A 73 16.99 -5.86 12.56
CA ALA A 73 17.89 -4.72 12.69
C ALA A 73 17.58 -3.56 11.71
N LEU A 74 16.82 -3.81 10.64
CA LEU A 74 16.31 -2.76 9.75
C LEU A 74 15.30 -1.83 10.46
N GLY A 75 14.71 -2.29 11.56
CA GLY A 75 13.82 -1.50 12.41
C GLY A 75 12.42 -1.26 11.82
N ASP A 76 11.74 -0.26 12.38
CA ASP A 76 10.38 0.12 12.02
C ASP A 76 10.35 0.88 10.68
N ASN A 77 9.75 0.27 9.66
CA ASN A 77 9.63 0.88 8.33
C ASN A 77 8.71 2.10 8.28
N ASN A 78 7.83 2.31 9.28
CA ASN A 78 7.05 3.55 9.39
C ASN A 78 7.93 4.80 9.54
N ALA A 79 9.14 4.65 10.11
CA ALA A 79 10.11 5.72 10.17
C ALA A 79 10.58 6.13 8.77
N SER A 80 10.94 5.16 7.92
CA SER A 80 11.37 5.40 6.55
C SER A 80 10.26 6.03 5.70
N PHE A 81 9.02 5.48 5.79
CA PHE A 81 7.86 6.04 5.09
C PHE A 81 7.67 7.52 5.44
N ALA A 82 7.70 7.84 6.74
CA ALA A 82 7.52 9.21 7.21
C ALA A 82 8.67 10.11 6.75
N GLU A 83 9.92 9.67 6.84
CA GLU A 83 11.08 10.46 6.41
C GLU A 83 11.01 10.82 4.93
N VAL A 84 10.62 9.89 4.07
CA VAL A 84 10.45 10.15 2.63
C VAL A 84 9.35 11.19 2.41
N ILE A 85 8.19 11.05 3.05
CA ILE A 85 7.09 12.03 2.94
C ILE A 85 7.55 13.41 3.43
N LEU A 86 8.18 13.48 4.59
CA LEU A 86 8.65 14.73 5.19
C LEU A 86 9.69 15.41 4.30
N ASN A 87 10.69 14.67 3.83
CA ASN A 87 11.86 15.25 3.16
C ASN A 87 11.65 15.51 1.67
N GLU A 88 10.92 14.63 0.98
CA GLU A 88 10.76 14.65 -0.47
C GLU A 88 9.43 15.25 -0.93
N VAL A 89 8.43 15.33 -0.04
CA VAL A 89 7.11 15.87 -0.34
C VAL A 89 6.87 17.17 0.42
N LEU A 90 6.69 17.11 1.74
CA LEU A 90 6.18 18.24 2.53
C LEU A 90 7.20 19.38 2.66
N ARG A 91 8.46 19.08 2.98
CA ARG A 91 9.54 20.10 3.06
C ARG A 91 9.77 20.80 1.72
N LYS A 92 9.49 20.12 0.60
CA LYS A 92 9.57 20.67 -0.76
C LYS A 92 8.26 21.31 -1.23
N LYS A 93 7.26 21.45 -0.33
CA LYS A 93 5.94 22.04 -0.58
C LYS A 93 5.18 21.35 -1.72
N HIS A 94 5.34 20.04 -1.84
CA HIS A 94 4.59 19.21 -2.78
C HIS A 94 3.41 18.51 -2.09
N ARG A 95 2.57 17.89 -2.91
CA ARG A 95 1.52 16.97 -2.50
C ARG A 95 1.80 15.61 -3.10
N ALA A 96 1.41 14.55 -2.41
CA ALA A 96 1.58 13.18 -2.89
C ALA A 96 0.33 12.36 -2.60
N LEU A 97 0.05 11.40 -3.48
CA LEU A 97 -0.77 10.24 -3.15
C LEU A 97 0.17 9.21 -2.51
N VAL A 98 -0.13 8.83 -1.27
CA VAL A 98 0.63 7.81 -0.52
C VAL A 98 -0.17 6.52 -0.53
N VAL A 99 0.45 5.42 -0.96
CA VAL A 99 -0.15 4.09 -0.98
C VAL A 99 0.71 3.16 -0.13
N LEU A 100 0.17 2.74 1.01
CA LEU A 100 0.82 1.85 1.96
C LEU A 100 -0.22 0.85 2.49
N GLY A 101 0.25 -0.23 3.12
CA GLY A 101 -0.63 -1.18 3.80
C GLY A 101 -1.40 -0.51 4.94
N VAL A 102 -2.60 -1.02 5.24
CA VAL A 102 -3.50 -0.42 6.26
C VAL A 102 -2.81 -0.17 7.61
N ASN A 103 -1.91 -1.06 8.04
CA ASN A 103 -1.18 -0.95 9.30
C ASN A 103 -0.06 0.12 9.31
N HIS A 104 0.10 0.85 8.21
CA HIS A 104 1.13 1.87 7.99
C HIS A 104 0.54 3.26 7.72
N VAL A 105 -0.79 3.43 7.77
CA VAL A 105 -1.46 4.70 7.43
C VAL A 105 -2.45 5.18 8.48
N LEU A 106 -2.65 4.43 9.56
CA LEU A 106 -3.67 4.75 10.54
C LEU A 106 -3.31 6.00 11.35
N LYS A 107 -4.33 6.81 11.65
CA LYS A 107 -4.20 7.97 12.55
C LYS A 107 -4.11 7.55 14.02
N SER A 108 -4.47 6.31 14.34
CA SER A 108 -4.51 5.75 15.69
C SER A 108 -3.22 5.05 16.14
N GLY A 109 -2.21 4.96 15.27
CA GLY A 109 -0.95 4.26 15.56
C GLY A 109 -0.88 2.85 14.99
N ALA A 110 0.31 2.26 15.06
CA ALA A 110 0.61 0.93 14.54
C ALA A 110 0.08 -0.16 15.49
N ARG A 111 0.02 -1.41 15.01
CA ARG A 111 -0.56 -2.55 15.74
C ARG A 111 0.11 -2.86 17.09
N ASN A 112 1.38 -2.50 17.24
CA ASN A 112 2.18 -2.72 18.44
C ASN A 112 2.13 -1.52 19.42
N GLY A 113 1.32 -0.49 19.11
CA GLY A 113 1.22 0.73 19.91
C GLY A 113 2.24 1.81 19.52
N ASP A 114 3.17 1.53 18.60
CA ASP A 114 4.14 2.52 18.15
C ASP A 114 3.50 3.57 17.22
N PRO A 115 4.13 4.75 17.08
CA PRO A 115 3.69 5.75 16.11
C PRO A 115 3.72 5.22 14.67
N ASP A 116 2.56 5.22 14.03
CA ASP A 116 2.42 4.94 12.60
C ASP A 116 3.03 6.09 11.75
N THR A 117 3.24 5.85 10.45
CA THR A 117 3.68 6.84 9.46
C THR A 117 2.86 8.13 9.56
N THR A 118 1.54 8.00 9.65
CA THR A 118 0.63 9.15 9.74
C THR A 118 0.87 9.97 11.01
N ILE A 119 1.01 9.32 12.18
CA ILE A 119 1.34 10.01 13.43
C ILE A 119 2.68 10.73 13.31
N ARG A 120 3.69 10.08 12.74
CA ARG A 120 5.03 10.65 12.55
C ARG A 120 4.98 11.89 11.66
N VAL A 121 4.25 11.83 10.55
CA VAL A 121 4.07 12.97 9.63
C VAL A 121 3.31 14.13 10.29
N GLU A 122 2.16 13.83 10.90
CA GLU A 122 1.32 14.81 11.59
C GLU A 122 2.02 15.50 12.75
N SER A 123 2.93 14.80 13.46
CA SER A 123 3.73 15.41 14.54
C SER A 123 4.63 16.56 14.07
N ARG A 124 5.00 16.58 12.78
CA ARG A 124 5.86 17.62 12.18
C ARG A 124 5.09 18.59 11.31
N TYR A 125 4.01 18.14 10.68
CA TYR A 125 3.12 18.94 9.84
C TYR A 125 1.66 18.63 10.21
N PRO A 126 1.11 19.24 11.27
CA PRO A 126 -0.27 19.01 11.68
C PRO A 126 -1.27 19.40 10.59
N GLY A 127 -2.28 18.56 10.38
CA GLY A 127 -3.32 18.73 9.37
C GLY A 127 -2.85 18.52 7.93
N SER A 128 -1.73 17.83 7.72
CA SER A 128 -1.15 17.61 6.38
C SER A 128 -1.59 16.31 5.72
N THR A 129 -2.26 15.42 6.46
CA THR A 129 -2.72 14.12 6.00
C THR A 129 -4.24 14.07 5.89
N TYR A 130 -4.70 13.29 4.91
CA TYR A 130 -6.09 12.87 4.77
C TYR A 130 -6.07 11.37 4.44
N VAL A 131 -6.51 10.55 5.39
CA VAL A 131 -6.38 9.09 5.34
C VAL A 131 -7.66 8.45 4.81
N VAL A 132 -7.52 7.69 3.73
CA VAL A 132 -8.62 6.92 3.14
C VAL A 132 -8.31 5.44 3.28
N LEU A 133 -9.22 4.68 3.88
CA LEU A 133 -9.13 3.22 3.92
C LEU A 133 -10.07 2.62 2.88
N LEU A 134 -9.63 1.52 2.24
CA LEU A 134 -10.52 0.74 1.39
C LEU A 134 -11.51 -0.02 2.27
N ASP A 135 -12.80 0.07 1.93
CA ASP A 135 -13.84 -0.74 2.57
C ASP A 135 -13.79 -2.18 2.06
N ASN A 136 -12.86 -2.96 2.62
CA ASN A 136 -12.67 -4.37 2.27
C ASN A 136 -13.56 -5.32 3.09
N GLN A 137 -14.24 -4.82 4.13
CA GLN A 137 -15.19 -5.59 4.95
C GLN A 137 -16.64 -5.38 4.50
N GLY A 138 -16.89 -4.49 3.53
CA GLY A 138 -18.23 -4.18 3.06
C GLY A 138 -19.08 -3.43 4.10
N LEU A 139 -18.47 -2.63 4.97
CA LEU A 139 -19.17 -1.83 5.98
C LEU A 139 -20.15 -0.84 5.34
N LEU A 140 -19.79 -0.29 4.18
CA LEU A 140 -20.62 0.62 3.41
C LEU A 140 -21.62 -0.12 2.52
N HIS A 141 -21.49 -1.44 2.34
CA HIS A 141 -22.28 -2.18 1.36
C HIS A 141 -23.80 -2.01 1.54
N PRO A 142 -24.39 -2.14 2.75
CA PRO A 142 -25.84 -1.92 2.92
C PRO A 142 -26.28 -0.51 2.52
N ALA A 143 -25.55 0.52 2.94
CA ALA A 143 -25.86 1.91 2.65
C ALA A 143 -25.71 2.24 1.14
N VAL A 144 -24.66 1.71 0.50
CA VAL A 144 -24.44 1.89 -0.93
C VAL A 144 -25.52 1.19 -1.75
N ARG A 145 -26.01 0.00 -1.35
CA ARG A 145 -27.14 -0.66 -2.02
C ARG A 145 -28.41 0.18 -1.98
N GLU A 146 -28.70 0.83 -0.86
CA GLU A 146 -29.84 1.74 -0.76
C GLU A 146 -29.66 2.92 -1.72
N LEU A 147 -28.49 3.58 -1.72
CA LEU A 147 -28.19 4.68 -2.64
C LEU A 147 -28.32 4.25 -4.11
N VAL A 148 -27.79 3.09 -4.47
CA VAL A 148 -27.92 2.50 -5.81
C VAL A 148 -29.38 2.32 -6.20
N ARG A 149 -30.22 1.78 -5.30
CA ARG A 149 -31.66 1.60 -5.55
C ARG A 149 -32.40 2.92 -5.68
N PHE A 150 -32.15 3.88 -4.77
CA PHE A 150 -32.85 5.16 -4.74
C PHE A 150 -32.48 6.07 -5.91
N HIS A 151 -31.20 6.08 -6.30
CA HIS A 151 -30.68 6.99 -7.32
C HIS A 151 -30.45 6.32 -8.68
N GLY A 152 -30.73 5.02 -8.82
CA GLY A 152 -30.52 4.27 -10.06
C GLY A 152 -29.06 4.22 -10.51
N LEU A 153 -28.11 4.15 -9.56
CA LEU A 153 -26.67 4.09 -9.86
C LEU A 153 -26.24 2.68 -10.30
N SER A 154 -25.02 2.54 -10.80
CA SER A 154 -24.40 1.22 -11.01
C SER A 154 -24.06 0.55 -9.68
N GLU A 155 -24.23 -0.78 -9.58
CA GLU A 155 -23.92 -1.56 -8.37
C GLU A 155 -22.43 -1.47 -7.94
N ASN A 156 -21.53 -1.13 -8.88
CA ASN A 156 -20.10 -0.95 -8.62
C ASN A 156 -19.68 0.53 -8.64
N VAL A 157 -20.59 1.46 -8.31
CA VAL A 157 -20.23 2.87 -8.18
C VAL A 157 -19.23 3.05 -7.04
N PRO A 158 -18.04 3.65 -7.29
CA PRO A 158 -17.13 3.99 -6.21
C PRO A 158 -17.75 5.06 -5.31
N VAL A 159 -17.71 4.86 -4.00
CA VAL A 159 -18.25 5.80 -3.00
C VAL A 159 -17.18 6.13 -1.98
N LEU A 160 -16.91 7.42 -1.78
CA LEU A 160 -16.10 7.93 -0.70
C LEU A 160 -17.03 8.45 0.40
N CYS A 161 -16.87 7.94 1.62
CA CYS A 161 -17.67 8.33 2.78
C CYS A 161 -16.78 8.93 3.85
N GLU A 162 -17.00 10.22 4.15
CA GLU A 162 -16.38 10.91 5.29
C GLU A 162 -16.84 10.29 6.60
N LEU A 163 -15.90 10.06 7.52
CA LEU A 163 -16.18 9.41 8.80
C LEU A 163 -16.58 10.42 9.88
N ALA A 164 -16.02 11.62 9.84
CA ALA A 164 -16.26 12.63 10.86
C ALA A 164 -17.76 12.99 10.96
N GLY A 165 -18.34 12.86 12.15
CA GLY A 165 -19.74 13.20 12.42
C GLY A 165 -20.75 12.19 11.85
N THR A 166 -20.33 10.99 11.44
CA THR A 166 -21.23 9.94 10.97
C THR A 166 -21.34 8.79 11.97
N ARG A 167 -22.49 8.09 11.98
CA ARG A 167 -22.68 6.87 12.79
C ARG A 167 -21.65 5.79 12.48
N LEU A 168 -21.19 5.72 11.23
CA LEU A 168 -20.16 4.78 10.81
C LEU A 168 -18.79 5.17 11.38
N GLY A 169 -18.47 6.46 11.42
CA GLY A 169 -17.27 6.96 12.07
C GLY A 169 -17.26 6.75 13.58
N ASP A 170 -18.42 6.75 14.22
CA ASP A 170 -18.57 6.48 15.67
C ASP A 170 -18.59 4.99 16.00
N ALA A 171 -18.78 4.12 15.00
CA ALA A 171 -18.79 2.68 15.21
C ALA A 171 -17.41 2.19 15.68
N ALA A 172 -17.39 1.45 16.79
CA ALA A 172 -16.18 0.83 17.31
C ALA A 172 -15.83 -0.41 16.48
N GLU A 173 -14.57 -0.53 16.08
CA GLU A 173 -14.05 -1.74 15.43
C GLU A 173 -13.16 -2.48 16.44
N GLY A 174 -13.76 -3.37 17.23
CA GLY A 174 -13.09 -4.09 18.32
C GLY A 174 -12.56 -3.15 19.43
N ASP A 175 -11.45 -3.52 20.07
CA ASP A 175 -10.84 -2.79 21.20
C ASP A 175 -10.10 -1.50 20.81
N THR A 176 -10.17 -1.08 19.54
CA THR A 176 -9.32 -0.01 19.00
C THR A 176 -10.01 1.36 18.87
N GLY A 177 -11.25 1.46 19.35
CA GLY A 177 -12.03 2.70 19.34
C GLY A 177 -12.75 2.98 18.01
N PRO A 178 -13.34 4.19 17.86
CA PRO A 178 -14.17 4.54 16.73
C PRO A 178 -13.36 4.68 15.43
N LEU A 179 -13.95 4.31 14.29
CA LEU A 179 -13.30 4.32 12.99
C LEU A 179 -12.79 5.71 12.56
N SER A 180 -13.50 6.78 12.96
CA SER A 180 -13.09 8.18 12.76
C SER A 180 -11.78 8.56 13.47
N LYS A 181 -11.28 7.74 14.40
CA LYS A 181 -9.93 7.91 15.00
C LYS A 181 -8.83 7.24 14.19
N LYS A 182 -9.18 6.36 13.26
CA LYS A 182 -8.23 5.62 12.42
C LYS A 182 -8.02 6.27 11.06
N ALA A 183 -9.07 6.86 10.49
CA ALA A 183 -9.05 7.42 9.15
C ALA A 183 -10.05 8.58 9.00
N ASP A 184 -9.91 9.34 7.91
CA ASP A 184 -10.81 10.44 7.57
C ASP A 184 -11.99 9.96 6.72
N ALA A 185 -11.76 8.99 5.83
CA ALA A 185 -12.80 8.42 4.98
C ALA A 185 -12.64 6.92 4.69
N LEU A 186 -13.75 6.29 4.31
CA LEU A 186 -13.77 4.98 3.67
C LEU A 186 -14.05 5.09 2.17
N LEU A 187 -13.32 4.31 1.37
CA LEU A 187 -13.55 4.16 -0.06
C LEU A 187 -14.13 2.78 -0.37
N TYR A 188 -15.39 2.74 -0.75
CA TYR A 188 -16.06 1.58 -1.31
C TYR A 188 -15.83 1.53 -2.82
N LEU A 189 -15.37 0.40 -3.34
CA LEU A 189 -15.10 0.21 -4.78
C LEU A 189 -16.07 -0.77 -5.46
N GLY A 190 -17.02 -1.31 -4.72
CA GLY A 190 -17.89 -2.40 -5.18
C GLY A 190 -18.10 -3.42 -4.06
N SER A 191 -19.07 -4.31 -4.29
CA SER A 191 -19.34 -5.38 -3.34
C SER A 191 -18.13 -6.31 -3.25
N PRO A 192 -17.76 -6.86 -2.07
CA PRO A 192 -16.64 -7.79 -1.99
C PRO A 192 -16.73 -8.95 -2.98
N GLU A 193 -17.93 -9.41 -3.34
CA GLU A 193 -18.12 -10.48 -4.33
C GLU A 193 -17.87 -10.05 -5.79
N THR A 194 -17.83 -8.75 -6.08
CA THR A 194 -17.51 -8.20 -7.41
C THR A 194 -16.02 -7.85 -7.56
N LEU A 195 -15.28 -7.82 -6.45
CA LEU A 195 -13.84 -7.56 -6.44
C LEU A 195 -13.07 -8.83 -6.82
N THR A 196 -12.01 -8.65 -7.62
CA THR A 196 -11.12 -9.75 -8.01
C THR A 196 -9.76 -9.59 -7.35
N LEU A 197 -9.28 -10.66 -6.72
CA LEU A 197 -7.90 -10.72 -6.25
C LEU A 197 -6.95 -10.86 -7.44
N ALA A 198 -6.03 -9.91 -7.58
CA ALA A 198 -5.03 -9.92 -8.63
C ALA A 198 -3.74 -10.58 -8.13
N PHE A 199 -3.68 -11.92 -8.18
CA PHE A 199 -2.44 -12.66 -7.94
C PHE A 199 -1.49 -12.57 -9.15
N PRO A 200 -0.17 -12.72 -8.96
CA PRO A 200 0.72 -12.99 -10.08
C PRO A 200 0.23 -14.22 -10.88
N PRO A 201 0.31 -14.20 -12.23
CA PRO A 201 -0.06 -15.36 -13.04
C PRO A 201 0.77 -16.61 -12.69
N GLY A 202 0.18 -17.80 -12.83
CA GLY A 202 0.91 -19.06 -12.64
C GLY A 202 2.12 -19.16 -13.58
N GLY A 203 3.26 -19.61 -13.07
CA GLY A 203 4.52 -19.70 -13.82
C GLY A 203 5.17 -18.35 -14.19
N SER A 204 4.65 -17.21 -13.70
CA SER A 204 5.24 -15.89 -13.97
C SER A 204 6.47 -15.56 -13.13
N LEU A 205 6.75 -16.36 -12.09
CA LEU A 205 7.86 -16.16 -11.17
C LEU A 205 8.98 -17.16 -11.45
N GLU A 206 10.21 -16.66 -11.43
CA GLU A 206 11.39 -17.46 -11.73
C GLU A 206 11.64 -18.48 -10.59
N PRO A 207 12.00 -19.75 -10.87
CA PRO A 207 12.25 -20.75 -9.81
C PRO A 207 13.31 -20.32 -8.80
N ALA A 208 14.36 -19.63 -9.24
CA ALA A 208 15.37 -19.06 -8.37
C ALA A 208 14.80 -17.99 -7.42
N TYR A 209 13.84 -17.19 -7.90
CA TYR A 209 13.17 -16.18 -7.11
C TYR A 209 12.17 -16.79 -6.12
N LEU A 210 11.44 -17.85 -6.50
CA LEU A 210 10.59 -18.59 -5.56
C LEU A 210 11.41 -19.16 -4.38
N LYS A 211 12.57 -19.76 -4.67
CA LYS A 211 13.50 -20.23 -3.63
C LYS A 211 14.00 -19.09 -2.73
N GLU A 212 14.21 -17.91 -3.31
CA GLU A 212 14.57 -16.72 -2.56
C GLU A 212 13.41 -16.23 -1.67
N LEU A 213 12.16 -16.25 -2.15
CA LEU A 213 10.99 -15.92 -1.34
C LEU A 213 10.79 -16.88 -0.17
N ASP A 214 11.09 -18.17 -0.34
CA ASP A 214 11.09 -19.15 0.77
C ASP A 214 12.15 -18.80 1.81
N ARG A 215 13.37 -18.50 1.38
CA ARG A 215 14.46 -18.07 2.27
C ARG A 215 14.07 -16.81 3.05
N ARG A 216 13.53 -15.81 2.37
CA ARG A 216 13.09 -14.55 3.00
C ARG A 216 11.91 -14.78 3.94
N SER A 217 10.99 -15.69 3.61
CA SER A 217 9.87 -16.07 4.48
C SER A 217 10.36 -16.70 5.78
N MET A 218 11.32 -17.61 5.70
CA MET A 218 11.93 -18.20 6.90
C MET A 218 12.66 -17.16 7.75
N ILE A 219 13.29 -16.16 7.12
CA ILE A 219 13.93 -15.05 7.83
C ILE A 219 12.92 -14.14 8.51
N GLU A 220 11.88 -13.69 7.80
CA GLU A 220 10.89 -12.75 8.35
C GLU A 220 9.97 -13.42 9.38
N TRP A 221 9.44 -14.60 9.05
CA TRP A 221 8.33 -15.21 9.80
C TRP A 221 8.69 -16.54 10.48
N GLY A 222 9.82 -17.16 10.15
CA GLY A 222 10.15 -18.51 10.63
C GLY A 222 9.30 -19.62 10.00
N GLU A 223 8.49 -19.30 8.98
CA GLU A 223 7.64 -20.23 8.25
C GLU A 223 7.52 -19.84 6.77
N LEU A 224 7.18 -20.80 5.90
CA LEU A 224 6.96 -20.59 4.46
C LEU A 224 5.61 -19.93 4.19
N ARG A 225 5.52 -18.63 4.50
CA ARG A 225 4.28 -17.85 4.38
C ARG A 225 4.11 -17.13 3.05
N ALA A 226 5.19 -16.90 2.27
CA ALA A 226 5.12 -16.18 0.99
C ALA A 226 4.03 -16.72 0.04
N GLY A 227 3.85 -18.04 -0.03
CA GLY A 227 2.85 -18.66 -0.90
C GLY A 227 1.42 -18.12 -0.72
N LYS A 228 1.06 -17.64 0.47
CA LYS A 228 -0.26 -17.01 0.74
C LYS A 228 -0.49 -15.74 -0.09
N PHE A 229 0.57 -15.06 -0.53
CA PHE A 229 0.51 -13.83 -1.32
C PHE A 229 0.66 -14.08 -2.83
N LEU A 230 1.06 -15.28 -3.24
CA LEU A 230 1.37 -15.61 -4.63
C LEU A 230 0.25 -16.37 -5.34
N GLY A 231 -0.68 -16.97 -4.61
CA GLY A 231 -1.77 -17.76 -5.19
C GLY A 231 -1.23 -18.91 -6.05
N ALA A 232 -1.71 -19.03 -7.28
CA ALA A 232 -1.25 -20.08 -8.22
C ALA A 232 0.21 -19.92 -8.67
N ALA A 233 0.84 -18.74 -8.50
CA ALA A 233 2.25 -18.55 -8.82
C ALA A 233 3.21 -19.14 -7.76
N ALA A 234 2.67 -19.67 -6.65
CA ALA A 234 3.47 -20.40 -5.66
C ALA A 234 3.84 -21.83 -6.12
N GLN A 235 3.21 -22.32 -7.19
CA GLN A 235 3.36 -23.68 -7.74
C GLN A 235 4.24 -23.62 -9.00
#